data_AF-A0A0G0PTR1-F1
#
_entry.id   AF-A0A0G0PTR1-F1
#
_cell.length_a   1.000
_cell.length_b   1.000
_cell.length_c   1.000
_cell.angle_alpha   90.00
_cell.angle_beta   90.00
_cell.angle_gamma   90.00
#
_symmetry.space_group_name_H-M   'P 1'
#
loop_
_entity.id
_entity.type
_entity.pdbx_description
1 polymer ?
#
loop_
_entity_poly.entity_id
_entity_poly.type
_entity_poly.pdbx_seq_one_letter_code
_entity_poly.pdbx_strand_id
1 'polypeptide(L)'
;MFLPDIDHILYVLLLRPEELTSQRFAFLLGKKETWRAIEILYETRSERRGLIFHTILFQLIFLVLTFWMVTSSGSIFGKGLALSFAMHLVVDEIVDLTETGNLDNWLKLSPIKLDLTQSKTYWVVMLGLVLLMGLFI
;
A
#
# COMPACT_ATOMS: atom_id res chain seq x y z
N MET A 1 -10.29 2.49 -0.23
CA MET A 1 -10.41 2.27 -1.69
C MET A 1 -9.63 1.00 -2.00
N PHE A 2 -10.18 0.03 -2.73
CA PHE A 2 -9.57 -1.29 -2.98
C PHE A 2 -8.36 -1.29 -3.93
N LEU A 3 -7.94 -0.12 -4.42
CA LEU A 3 -6.93 0.01 -5.48
C LEU A 3 -5.51 -0.36 -5.02
N PRO A 4 -5.07 0.03 -3.81
CA PRO A 4 -3.77 -0.36 -3.29
C PRO A 4 -3.70 -1.88 -3.18
N ASP A 5 -4.74 -2.52 -2.59
CA ASP A 5 -4.86 -3.97 -2.40
C ASP A 5 -4.72 -4.86 -3.66
N ILE A 6 -4.76 -4.27 -4.86
CA ILE A 6 -4.52 -4.97 -6.13
C ILE A 6 -3.08 -5.52 -6.18
N ASP A 7 -2.13 -4.88 -5.49
CA ASP A 7 -0.77 -5.39 -5.36
C ASP A 7 -0.67 -6.75 -4.68
N HIS A 8 -1.60 -7.12 -3.79
CA HIS A 8 -1.67 -8.47 -3.25
C HIS A 8 -2.02 -9.50 -4.33
N ILE A 9 -2.91 -9.16 -5.25
CA ILE A 9 -3.26 -10.03 -6.38
C ILE A 9 -2.05 -10.15 -7.32
N LEU A 10 -1.36 -9.04 -7.57
CA LEU A 10 -0.13 -9.02 -8.37
C LEU A 10 0.99 -9.85 -7.71
N TYR A 11 1.13 -9.78 -6.39
CA TYR A 11 2.14 -10.52 -5.62
C TYR A 11 1.97 -12.02 -5.79
N VAL A 12 0.74 -12.49 -5.63
CA VAL A 12 0.35 -13.90 -5.64
C VAL A 12 0.39 -14.51 -7.05
N LEU A 13 0.08 -13.73 -8.08
CA LEU A 13 0.02 -14.23 -9.46
C LEU A 13 1.34 -14.07 -10.23
N LEU A 14 2.12 -13.03 -9.96
CA LEU A 14 3.25 -12.64 -10.82
C LEU A 14 4.60 -12.54 -10.09
N LEU A 15 4.63 -12.03 -8.85
CA LEU A 15 5.91 -11.76 -8.18
C LEU A 15 6.48 -12.99 -7.48
N ARG A 16 5.64 -13.80 -6.84
CA ARG A 16 6.06 -14.97 -6.04
C ARG A 16 5.19 -16.19 -6.29
N PRO A 17 5.12 -16.73 -7.51
CA PRO A 17 4.34 -17.93 -7.82
C PRO A 17 4.80 -19.18 -7.05
N GLU A 18 6.05 -19.19 -6.58
CA GLU A 18 6.66 -20.30 -5.84
C GLU A 18 6.15 -20.44 -4.39
N GLU A 19 5.57 -19.39 -3.80
CA GLU A 19 5.04 -19.47 -2.44
C GLU A 19 3.83 -20.41 -2.36
N LEU A 20 3.75 -21.19 -1.28
CA LEU A 20 2.69 -22.18 -1.05
C LEU A 20 1.29 -21.54 -1.10
N THR A 21 1.19 -20.29 -0.67
CA THR A 21 -0.01 -19.47 -0.69
C THR A 21 -0.42 -19.06 -2.10
N SER A 22 0.56 -18.71 -2.94
CA SER A 22 0.39 -18.42 -4.36
C SER A 22 -0.07 -19.63 -5.15
N GLN A 23 0.51 -20.80 -4.88
CA GLN A 23 0.08 -22.06 -5.50
C GLN A 23 -1.34 -22.44 -5.10
N ARG A 24 -1.71 -22.28 -3.81
CA ARG A 24 -3.08 -22.50 -3.32
C ARG A 24 -4.09 -21.56 -3.96
N PHE A 25 -3.74 -20.29 -4.09
CA PHE A 25 -4.58 -19.30 -4.76
C PHE A 25 -4.80 -19.66 -6.24
N ALA A 26 -3.73 -19.95 -6.99
CA ALA A 26 -3.82 -20.35 -8.40
C ALA A 26 -4.63 -21.63 -8.60
N PHE A 27 -4.48 -22.62 -7.70
CA PHE A 27 -5.25 -23.86 -7.72
C PHE A 27 -6.76 -23.62 -7.51
N LEU A 28 -7.14 -22.76 -6.56
CA LEU A 28 -8.55 -22.41 -6.32
C LEU A 28 -9.15 -21.58 -7.45
N LEU A 29 -8.36 -20.70 -8.06
CA LEU A 29 -8.75 -19.96 -9.25
C LEU A 29 -9.05 -20.92 -10.42
N GLY A 30 -8.19 -21.94 -10.62
CA GLY A 30 -8.37 -22.98 -11.62
C GLY A 30 -9.62 -23.85 -11.39
N LYS A 31 -10.04 -23.99 -10.13
CA LYS A 31 -11.29 -24.68 -9.74
C LYS A 31 -12.55 -23.80 -9.83
N LYS A 32 -12.44 -22.54 -10.27
CA LYS A 32 -13.52 -21.53 -10.27
C LYS A 32 -14.08 -21.23 -8.88
N GLU A 33 -13.35 -21.54 -7.80
CA GLU A 33 -13.73 -21.21 -6.43
C GLU A 33 -13.23 -19.80 -6.05
N THR A 34 -13.73 -18.78 -6.76
CA THR A 34 -13.24 -17.39 -6.66
C THR A 34 -13.41 -16.80 -5.25
N TRP A 35 -14.49 -17.14 -4.54
CA TRP A 35 -14.74 -16.65 -3.18
C TRP A 35 -13.69 -17.15 -2.17
N ARG A 36 -13.37 -18.44 -2.20
CA ARG A 36 -12.33 -19.03 -1.34
C ARG A 36 -10.92 -18.55 -1.71
N ALA A 37 -10.69 -18.29 -3.00
CA ALA A 37 -9.45 -17.69 -3.45
C ALA A 37 -9.26 -16.29 -2.83
N ILE A 38 -10.32 -15.47 -2.80
CA ILE A 38 -10.30 -14.14 -2.17
C ILE A 38 -10.15 -14.25 -0.65
N GLU A 39 -10.80 -15.22 -0.02
CA GLU A 39 -10.71 -15.46 1.43
C GLU A 39 -9.26 -15.76 1.85
N ILE A 40 -8.57 -16.65 1.14
CA ILE A 40 -7.14 -16.93 1.39
C ILE A 40 -6.28 -15.70 1.14
N LEU A 41 -6.60 -14.88 0.13
CA LEU A 41 -5.95 -13.58 -0.11
C LEU A 41 -6.14 -12.60 1.06
N TYR A 42 -7.22 -12.72 1.83
CA TYR A 42 -7.43 -11.88 3.01
C TYR A 42 -6.71 -12.46 4.23
N GLU A 43 -6.87 -13.75 4.50
CA GLU A 43 -6.30 -14.43 5.68
C GLU A 43 -4.76 -14.41 5.69
N THR A 44 -4.14 -14.53 4.52
CA THR A 44 -2.67 -14.57 4.39
C THR A 44 -2.05 -13.21 4.07
N ARG A 45 -2.82 -12.13 4.22
CA ARG A 45 -2.36 -10.75 3.96
C ARG A 45 -1.11 -10.42 4.77
N SER A 46 -1.09 -10.77 6.05
CA SER A 46 0.02 -10.52 6.98
C SER A 46 1.29 -11.32 6.68
N GLU A 47 1.18 -12.44 5.96
CA GLU A 47 2.31 -13.28 5.57
C GLU A 47 3.08 -12.71 4.35
N ARG A 48 2.41 -11.87 3.54
CA ARG A 48 2.99 -11.31 2.31
C ARG A 48 3.91 -10.12 2.61
N ARG A 49 5.20 -10.42 2.73
CA ARG A 49 6.24 -9.40 2.88
C ARG A 49 6.83 -9.01 1.52
N GLY A 50 6.40 -7.87 0.97
CA GLY A 50 7.10 -7.24 -0.17
C GLY A 50 6.18 -6.69 -1.26
N LEU A 51 5.13 -5.96 -0.87
CA LEU A 51 4.22 -5.31 -1.80
C LEU A 51 4.93 -4.11 -2.43
N ILE A 52 4.76 -3.92 -3.75
CA ILE A 52 5.44 -2.86 -4.50
C ILE A 52 4.97 -1.47 -4.06
N PHE A 53 3.68 -1.34 -3.72
CA PHE A 53 3.11 -0.06 -3.31
C PHE A 53 3.43 0.30 -1.85
N HIS A 54 3.74 -0.68 -1.00
CA HIS A 54 4.18 -0.48 0.38
C HIS A 54 5.70 -0.32 0.44
N THR A 55 6.21 0.64 -0.33
CA THR A 55 7.61 1.08 -0.26
C THR A 55 7.67 2.60 -0.14
N ILE A 56 8.63 3.12 0.65
CA ILE A 56 8.81 4.57 0.81
C ILE A 56 9.06 5.24 -0.54
N LEU A 57 9.80 4.59 -1.45
CA LEU A 57 10.05 5.14 -2.78
C LEU A 57 8.74 5.32 -3.57
N PHE A 58 7.87 4.32 -3.56
CA PHE A 58 6.58 4.41 -4.23
C PHE A 58 5.72 5.50 -3.61
N GLN A 59 5.63 5.55 -2.27
CA GLN A 59 4.86 6.57 -1.57
C GLN A 59 5.33 7.99 -1.91
N LEU A 60 6.64 8.23 -1.96
CA LEU A 60 7.20 9.54 -2.33
C LEU A 60 6.87 9.93 -3.78
N ILE A 61 7.05 9.01 -4.73
CA ILE A 61 6.68 9.24 -6.13
C ILE A 61 5.18 9.53 -6.24
N PHE A 62 4.35 8.73 -5.57
CA PHE A 62 2.91 8.86 -5.59
C PHE A 62 2.42 10.15 -4.91
N LEU A 63 3.11 10.62 -3.87
CA LEU A 63 2.83 11.89 -3.21
C LEU A 63 3.03 13.08 -4.17
N VAL A 64 4.11 13.07 -4.95
CA VAL A 64 4.37 14.09 -5.98
C VAL A 64 3.28 14.06 -7.06
N LEU A 65 2.87 12.88 -7.52
CA LEU A 65 1.79 12.72 -8.49
C LEU A 65 0.44 13.19 -7.92
N THR A 66 0.16 12.87 -6.65
CA THR A 66 -1.05 13.33 -5.95
C THR A 66 -1.06 14.85 -5.84
N PHE A 67 0.05 15.47 -5.46
CA PHE A 67 0.18 16.93 -5.40
C PHE A 67 -0.10 17.57 -6.77
N TRP A 68 0.53 17.04 -7.83
CA TRP A 68 0.30 17.53 -9.19
C TRP A 68 -1.17 17.39 -9.58
N MET A 69 -1.78 16.21 -9.41
CA MET A 69 -3.18 15.97 -9.73
C MET A 69 -4.13 16.89 -8.97
N VAL A 70 -3.92 17.07 -7.66
CA VAL A 70 -4.78 17.91 -6.82
C VAL A 70 -4.68 19.39 -7.22
N THR A 71 -3.50 19.86 -7.60
CA THR A 71 -3.26 21.27 -7.97
C THR A 71 -3.57 21.59 -9.43
N SER A 72 -3.43 20.63 -10.35
CA SER A 72 -3.58 20.85 -11.79
C SER A 72 -4.91 20.38 -12.38
N SER A 73 -5.65 19.49 -11.70
CA SER A 73 -6.90 18.95 -12.21
C SER A 73 -8.10 19.84 -11.91
N GLY A 74 -8.95 20.09 -12.90
CA GLY A 74 -10.26 20.72 -12.71
C GLY A 74 -11.35 19.78 -12.20
N SER A 75 -11.07 18.47 -12.10
CA SER A 75 -12.08 17.45 -11.72
C SER A 75 -11.95 17.04 -10.26
N ILE A 76 -12.96 17.37 -9.44
CA ILE A 76 -13.07 16.98 -8.03
C ILE A 76 -12.95 15.45 -7.87
N PHE A 77 -13.52 14.69 -8.80
CA PHE A 77 -13.44 13.22 -8.77
C PHE A 77 -11.99 12.73 -8.92
N GLY A 78 -11.23 13.29 -9.87
CA GLY A 78 -9.83 12.93 -10.06
C GLY A 78 -8.95 13.30 -8.86
N LYS A 79 -9.18 14.48 -8.28
CA LYS A 79 -8.50 14.93 -7.06
C LYS A 79 -8.80 14.00 -5.88
N GLY A 80 -10.09 13.69 -5.67
CA GLY A 80 -10.55 12.81 -4.59
C GLY A 80 -9.98 11.40 -4.70
N LEU A 81 -9.91 10.85 -5.92
CA LEU A 81 -9.33 9.52 -6.16
C LEU A 81 -7.84 9.50 -5.77
N ALA A 82 -7.04 10.45 -6.25
CA ALA A 82 -5.62 10.54 -5.93
C ALA A 82 -5.38 10.73 -4.43
N LEU A 83 -6.13 11.65 -3.80
CA LEU A 83 -6.01 11.89 -2.36
C LEU A 83 -6.42 10.66 -1.53
N SER A 84 -7.50 9.97 -1.92
CA SER A 84 -7.95 8.76 -1.21
C SER A 84 -6.92 7.62 -1.28
N PHE A 85 -6.19 7.51 -2.40
CA PHE A 85 -5.11 6.55 -2.54
C PHE A 85 -3.93 6.94 -1.64
N ALA A 86 -3.51 8.21 -1.65
CA ALA A 86 -2.43 8.70 -0.80
C ALA A 86 -2.75 8.52 0.70
N MET A 87 -4.00 8.80 1.09
CA MET A 87 -4.48 8.59 2.45
C MET A 87 -4.44 7.10 2.84
N HIS A 88 -4.79 6.19 1.91
CA HIS A 88 -4.73 4.76 2.19
C HIS A 88 -3.31 4.29 2.49
N LEU A 89 -2.30 4.75 1.73
CA LEU A 89 -0.90 4.43 2.03
C LEU A 89 -0.50 4.88 3.45
N VAL A 90 -0.89 6.09 3.86
CA VAL A 90 -0.61 6.60 5.21
C VAL A 90 -1.32 5.78 6.30
N VAL A 91 -2.52 5.26 6.01
CA VAL A 91 -3.24 4.38 6.93
C VAL A 91 -2.55 3.02 7.04
N ASP A 92 -2.08 2.46 5.94
CA ASP A 92 -1.34 1.19 5.95
C ASP A 92 -0.04 1.31 6.76
N GLU A 93 0.65 2.46 6.68
CA GLU A 93 1.85 2.71 7.48
C GLU A 93 1.58 2.70 8.99
N ILE A 94 0.47 3.27 9.45
CA ILE A 94 0.15 3.24 10.88
C ILE A 94 -0.24 1.83 11.32
N VAL A 95 -0.96 1.08 10.49
CA VAL A 95 -1.28 -0.33 10.77
C VAL A 95 0.02 -1.12 10.93
N ASP A 96 0.95 -1.03 9.96
CA ASP A 96 2.25 -1.70 10.03
C ASP A 96 3.06 -1.27 11.26
N LEU A 97 3.09 0.04 11.58
CA LEU A 97 3.74 0.55 12.79
C LEU A 97 3.13 -0.01 14.07
N THR A 98 1.81 -0.21 14.12
CA THR A 98 1.13 -0.74 15.30
C THR A 98 1.28 -2.25 15.43
N GLU A 99 1.29 -3.00 14.33
CA GLU A 99 1.40 -4.46 14.35
C GLU A 99 2.85 -4.95 14.48
N THR A 100 3.79 -4.32 13.78
CA THR A 100 5.18 -4.78 13.71
C THR A 100 6.13 -3.94 14.56
N GLY A 101 5.72 -2.74 14.98
CA GLY A 101 6.55 -1.81 15.74
C GLY A 101 7.63 -1.10 14.90
N ASN A 102 7.65 -1.27 13.57
CA ASN A 102 8.60 -0.61 12.68
C ASN A 102 8.03 -0.43 11.26
N LEU A 103 8.82 0.18 10.37
CA LEU A 103 8.50 0.35 8.93
C LEU A 103 9.46 -0.46 8.03
N ASP A 104 10.01 -1.57 8.52
CA ASP A 104 10.98 -2.37 7.77
C ASP A 104 10.39 -2.88 6.44
N ASN A 105 9.08 -3.15 6.42
CA ASN A 105 8.36 -3.53 5.20
C ASN A 105 8.45 -2.46 4.11
N TRP A 106 8.38 -1.18 4.49
CA TRP A 106 8.41 -0.02 3.61
C TRP A 106 9.83 0.35 3.16
N LEU A 107 10.83 -0.08 3.93
CA LEU A 107 12.25 0.15 3.67
C LEU A 107 12.96 -1.01 2.98
N LYS A 108 12.27 -2.07 2.56
CA LYS A 108 12.89 -3.28 1.96
C LYS A 108 13.87 -3.02 0.81
N LEU A 109 13.62 -1.98 0.02
CA LEU A 109 14.45 -1.59 -1.12
C LEU A 109 15.49 -0.51 -0.79
N SER A 110 15.58 -0.10 0.48
CA SER A 110 16.44 0.96 0.96
C SER A 110 17.46 0.42 1.97
N PRO A 111 18.73 0.88 1.95
CA PRO A 111 19.69 0.53 2.98
C PRO A 111 19.42 1.24 4.33
N ILE A 112 18.43 2.14 4.38
CA ILE A 112 18.09 2.95 5.55
C ILE A 112 17.31 2.10 6.55
N LYS A 113 17.68 2.21 7.84
CA LYS A 113 16.88 1.71 8.95
C LYS A 113 16.36 2.91 9.74
N LEU A 114 15.07 2.91 10.03
CA LEU A 114 14.44 3.94 10.86
C LEU A 114 14.23 3.40 12.26
N ASP A 115 14.62 4.20 13.26
CA ASP A 115 14.16 3.96 14.64
C ASP A 115 12.64 4.20 14.74
N LEU A 116 12.01 3.70 15.80
CA LEU A 116 10.58 3.91 16.08
C LEU A 116 10.24 5.40 16.12
N THR A 117 11.11 6.23 16.69
CA THR A 117 10.90 7.68 16.74
C THR A 117 10.89 8.28 15.34
N GLN A 118 11.87 7.91 14.51
CA GLN A 118 11.97 8.39 13.13
C GLN A 118 10.81 7.90 12.26
N SER A 119 10.37 6.66 12.46
CA SER A 119 9.23 6.09 11.74
C SER A 119 7.92 6.80 12.09
N LYS A 120 7.70 7.12 13.38
CA LYS A 120 6.56 7.96 13.80
C LYS A 120 6.64 9.37 13.23
N THR A 121 7.83 9.99 13.23
CA THR A 121 8.02 11.32 12.63
C THR A 121 7.71 11.30 11.14
N TYR A 122 8.21 10.30 10.41
CA TYR A 122 7.94 10.11 8.99
C TYR A 122 6.42 10.01 8.74
N TRP A 123 5.73 9.15 9.48
CA TRP A 123 4.30 8.97 9.37
C TRP A 123 3.51 10.26 9.63
N VAL A 124 3.85 11.00 10.69
CA VAL A 124 3.20 12.29 11.01
C VAL A 124 3.42 13.31 9.89
N VAL A 125 4.62 13.38 9.31
CA VAL A 125 4.93 14.26 8.18
C VAL A 125 4.09 13.87 6.96
N MET A 126 4.01 12.58 6.62
CA MET A 126 3.22 12.11 5.48
C MET A 126 1.72 12.38 5.67
N LEU A 127 1.20 12.12 6.86
CA LEU A 127 -0.18 12.47 7.21
C LEU A 127 -0.43 13.98 7.07
N GLY A 128 0.46 14.81 7.60
CA GLY A 128 0.35 16.26 7.49
C GLY A 128 0.34 16.76 6.05
N LEU A 129 1.19 16.19 5.19
CA LEU A 129 1.24 16.52 3.76
C LEU A 129 -0.04 16.11 3.04
N VAL A 130 -0.56 14.90 3.29
CA VAL A 130 -1.82 14.44 2.69
C VAL A 130 -2.99 15.32 3.14
N LEU A 131 -3.09 15.66 4.43
CA LEU A 131 -4.15 16.55 4.93
C LEU A 131 -4.04 17.96 4.35
N LEU A 132 -2.82 18.49 4.23
CA LEU A 132 -2.57 19.78 3.57
C LEU A 132 -3.04 19.75 2.11
N MET A 133 -2.76 18.68 1.37
CA MET A 133 -3.26 18.49 0.00
C MET A 133 -4.79 18.46 -0.06
N GLY A 134 -5.44 17.90 0.97
CA GLY A 134 -6.89 17.91 1.09
C GLY A 134 -7.53 19.31 1.09
N LEU A 135 -6.79 20.34 1.49
CA LEU A 135 -7.27 21.73 1.45
C LEU A 135 -7.35 22.31 0.03
N PHE A 136 -6.74 21.66 -0.96
CA PHE A 136 -6.73 22.10 -2.36
C PHE A 136 -7.77 21.39 -3.24
N ILE A 137 -8.59 20.50 -2.67
CA ILE A 137 -9.71 19.87 -3.38
C ILE A 137 -10.82 20.89 -3.61
#